data_AF-A0AAD6PAM0-F1
#
_entry.id   AF-A0AAD6PAM0-F1
#
_cell.length_a   1.000
_cell.length_b   1.000
_cell.length_c   1.000
_cell.angle_alpha   90.00
_cell.angle_beta   90.00
_cell.angle_gamma   90.00
#
_symmetry.space_group_name_H-M   'P 1'
#
loop_
_entity.id
_entity.type
_entity.pdbx_description
1 polymer ?
#
loop_
_entity_poly.entity_id
_entity_poly.type
_entity_poly.pdbx_seq_one_letter_code
_entity_poly.pdbx_strand_id
1 'polypeptide(L)'
;MEVSPPRPSPLSLLQVPGCSSVAYGASEEIGPFRINKTASGLYLNKFSWNSVANLLFLETPAGVGFSYSNRSSDLFDTGDIRTATDSLEFLVGWMNRFPRYKNREVYLTGESYAGHYVPQLARAIIMYNKRSKHPINLKRVYGWECSYGQLL
;
A
#
# COMPACT_ATOMS: atom_id res chain seq x y z
N MET A 1 24.27 8.27 2.29
CA MET A 1 22.84 8.34 1.91
C MET A 1 22.11 8.99 3.07
N GLU A 2 21.86 10.29 2.97
CA GLU A 2 21.13 11.02 4.00
C GLU A 2 19.64 10.76 3.77
N VAL A 3 19.09 9.79 4.50
CA VAL A 3 17.63 9.60 4.57
C VAL A 3 17.12 10.80 5.35
N SER A 4 16.62 11.81 4.65
CA SER A 4 15.98 12.97 5.27
C SER A 4 14.98 12.46 6.32
N PRO A 5 15.04 12.94 7.58
CA PRO A 5 14.16 12.46 8.62
C PRO A 5 12.70 12.62 8.16
N PRO A 6 11.81 11.67 8.47
CA PRO A 6 10.41 11.78 8.07
C PRO A 6 9.88 13.12 8.59
N ARG A 7 9.53 14.02 7.67
CA ARG A 7 8.84 15.25 8.00
C ARG A 7 7.62 14.86 8.85
N PRO A 8 7.22 15.67 9.84
CA PRO A 8 6.07 15.40 10.69
C PRO A 8 4.76 15.61 9.91
N SER A 9 4.59 14.91 8.79
CA SER A 9 3.31 14.81 8.13
C SER A 9 2.47 13.79 8.92
N PRO A 10 1.31 14.19 9.46
CA PRO A 10 0.42 13.26 10.15
C PRO A 10 -0.15 12.19 9.21
N LEU A 11 0.10 12.30 7.91
CA LEU A 11 -0.42 11.46 6.84
C LEU A 11 0.49 10.25 6.54
N SER A 12 -0.11 9.06 6.55
CA SER A 12 0.47 7.82 6.03
C SER A 12 -0.40 7.31 4.87
N LEU A 13 0.20 7.16 3.69
CA LEU A 13 -0.46 6.63 2.49
C LEU A 13 -0.03 5.18 2.30
N LEU A 14 -0.99 4.25 2.34
CA LEU A 14 -0.76 2.85 2.01
C LEU A 14 -1.20 2.61 0.57
N GLN A 15 -0.24 2.24 -0.29
CA GLN A 15 -0.53 1.76 -1.63
C GLN A 15 -0.78 0.27 -1.62
N VAL A 16 -2.02 -0.09 -1.96
CA VAL A 16 -2.44 -1.46 -2.22
C VAL A 16 -2.57 -1.58 -3.74
N PRO A 17 -1.85 -2.50 -4.39
CA PRO A 17 -1.80 -2.57 -5.84
C PRO A 17 -2.71 -3.65 -6.42
N GLY A 18 -3.05 -3.55 -7.71
CA GLY A 18 -3.49 -4.68 -8.53
C GLY A 18 -2.34 -5.53 -9.12
N CYS A 19 -1.10 -5.06 -8.96
CA CYS A 19 0.17 -5.66 -9.44
C CYS A 19 1.28 -5.42 -8.38
N SER A 20 2.58 -5.37 -8.68
CA SER A 20 3.59 -5.00 -7.66
C SER A 20 3.54 -3.50 -7.35
N SER A 21 3.27 -3.12 -6.09
CA SER A 21 3.28 -1.72 -5.65
C SER A 21 4.69 -1.11 -5.58
N VAL A 22 5.72 -1.96 -5.47
CA VAL A 22 7.12 -1.52 -5.51
C VAL A 22 7.57 -1.26 -6.93
N ALA A 23 7.21 -2.13 -7.87
CA ALA A 23 7.52 -1.96 -9.28
C ALA A 23 6.86 -0.68 -9.84
N TYR A 24 5.54 -0.55 -9.69
CA TYR A 24 4.82 0.59 -10.26
C TYR A 24 4.82 1.79 -9.31
N GLY A 25 4.13 1.66 -8.18
CA GLY A 25 3.95 2.75 -7.22
C GLY A 25 5.25 3.42 -6.76
N ALA A 26 6.22 2.62 -6.32
CA ALA A 26 7.46 3.15 -5.75
C ALA A 26 8.50 3.56 -6.80
N SER A 27 8.58 2.85 -7.93
CA SER A 27 9.68 3.04 -8.89
C SER A 27 9.27 3.83 -10.14
N GLU A 28 7.99 3.80 -10.53
CA GLU A 28 7.48 4.36 -11.79
C GLU A 28 6.40 5.44 -11.62
N GLU A 29 5.77 5.55 -10.43
CA GLU A 29 4.69 6.52 -10.19
C GLU A 29 5.01 7.56 -9.10
N ILE A 30 4.65 7.32 -7.84
CA ILE A 30 4.65 8.36 -6.80
C ILE A 30 5.84 8.29 -5.84
N GLY A 31 6.64 7.23 -5.91
CA GLY A 31 7.79 7.02 -5.04
C GLY A 31 8.95 8.00 -5.26
N PRO A 32 9.91 8.01 -4.32
CA PRO A 32 10.98 9.01 -4.25
C PRO A 32 12.04 8.85 -5.34
N PHE A 33 12.11 7.67 -5.96
CA PHE A 33 13.15 7.33 -6.92
C PHE A 33 12.56 6.83 -8.23
N ARG A 34 13.32 7.00 -9.30
CA ARG A 34 13.08 6.45 -10.63
C ARG A 34 14.27 5.61 -11.05
N ILE A 35 13.99 4.54 -11.80
CA ILE A 35 15.03 3.70 -12.41
C ILE A 35 15.54 4.41 -13.66
N ASN A 36 16.86 4.51 -13.82
CA ASN A 36 17.45 5.08 -15.03
C ASN A 36 17.20 4.16 -16.25
N LYS A 37 17.32 4.70 -17.48
CA LYS A 37 17.05 3.94 -18.71
C LYS A 37 17.90 2.68 -18.88
N THR A 38 19.07 2.63 -18.23
CA THR A 38 20.01 1.52 -18.29
C THR A 38 19.83 0.51 -17.15
N ALA A 39 18.82 0.69 -16.28
CA ALA A 39 18.58 -0.10 -15.08
C ALA A 39 19.80 -0.27 -14.14
N SER A 40 20.75 0.67 -14.21
CA SER A 40 22.02 0.63 -13.48
C SER A 40 22.05 1.54 -12.26
N GLY A 41 20.99 2.33 -12.03
CA GLY A 41 20.93 3.26 -10.91
C GLY A 41 19.59 3.96 -10.77
N LEU A 42 19.47 4.73 -9.69
CA LEU A 42 18.28 5.48 -9.32
C LEU A 42 18.52 6.99 -9.41
N TYR A 43 17.50 7.74 -9.80
CA TYR A 43 17.49 9.21 -9.71
C TYR A 43 16.25 9.70 -8.96
N LEU A 44 16.34 10.90 -8.36
CA LEU A 44 15.25 11.45 -7.53
C LEU A 44 14.05 11.87 -8.38
N ASN A 45 12.86 11.48 -7.94
CA ASN A 45 11.60 11.97 -8.48
C ASN A 45 11.25 13.33 -7.84
N LYS A 46 11.30 14.40 -8.64
CA LYS A 46 10.98 15.77 -8.18
C LYS A 46 9.54 15.93 -7.69
N PHE A 47 8.62 15.07 -8.14
CA PHE A 47 7.20 15.12 -7.80
C PHE A 47 6.78 13.97 -6.88
N SER A 48 7.71 13.41 -6.11
CA SER A 48 7.37 12.32 -5.20
C SER A 48 6.42 12.77 -4.09
N TRP A 49 5.45 11.92 -3.80
CA TRP A 49 4.46 12.15 -2.75
C TRP A 49 5.05 12.02 -1.35
N ASN A 50 6.28 11.50 -1.21
CA ASN A 50 6.99 11.51 0.07
C ASN A 50 7.36 12.94 0.54
N SER A 51 7.19 13.94 -0.33
CA SER A 51 7.29 15.35 0.02
C SER A 51 6.19 15.80 0.99
N VAL A 52 4.99 15.20 0.87
CA VAL A 52 3.76 15.61 1.59
C VAL A 52 3.22 14.53 2.54
N ALA A 53 3.65 13.27 2.40
CA ALA A 53 3.17 12.13 3.18
C ALA A 53 4.27 11.12 3.50
N ASN A 54 4.02 10.24 4.46
CA ASN A 54 4.81 9.00 4.61
C ASN A 54 4.20 7.94 3.70
N LEU A 55 4.97 7.40 2.76
CA LEU A 55 4.50 6.39 1.81
C LEU A 55 4.85 4.99 2.31
N LEU A 56 3.88 4.08 2.27
CA LEU A 56 4.05 2.66 2.52
C LEU A 56 3.54 1.88 1.30
N PHE A 57 4.43 1.13 0.66
CA PHE A 57 4.10 0.29 -0.50
C PHE A 57 4.00 -1.15 -0.01
N LEU A 58 2.83 -1.75 -0.17
CA LEU A 58 2.56 -3.13 0.24
C LEU A 58 2.42 -4.01 -0.98
N GLU A 59 3.21 -5.06 -1.08
CA GLU A 59 3.05 -6.08 -2.12
C GLU A 59 2.12 -7.17 -1.62
N THR A 60 0.98 -7.32 -2.29
CA THR A 60 -0.10 -8.22 -1.87
C THR A 60 -0.90 -8.63 -3.10
N PRO A 61 -1.45 -9.87 -3.17
CA PRO A 61 -1.29 -10.97 -2.20
C PRO A 61 0.11 -11.61 -2.20
N ALA A 62 0.31 -12.60 -1.33
CA ALA A 62 1.53 -13.43 -1.36
C ALA A 62 1.70 -14.05 -2.76
N GLY A 63 2.91 -13.95 -3.32
CA GLY A 63 3.22 -14.29 -4.70
C GLY A 63 3.47 -13.06 -5.60
N VAL A 64 3.10 -11.86 -5.15
CA VAL A 64 3.35 -10.61 -5.87
C VAL A 64 4.68 -10.00 -5.43
N GLY A 65 5.57 -9.75 -6.39
CA GLY A 65 6.85 -9.07 -6.16
C GLY A 65 7.76 -9.85 -5.20
N PHE A 66 8.08 -9.25 -4.05
CA PHE A 66 8.89 -9.86 -3.00
C PHE A 66 8.05 -10.58 -1.92
N SER A 67 6.72 -10.42 -1.92
CA SER A 67 5.85 -11.16 -1.00
C SER A 67 5.74 -12.62 -1.42
N TYR A 68 5.96 -13.56 -0.49
CA TYR A 68 5.94 -15.00 -0.78
C TYR A 68 5.20 -15.78 0.31
N SER A 69 4.74 -16.99 -0.03
CA SER A 69 4.27 -17.99 0.94
C SER A 69 5.16 -19.23 0.89
N ASN A 70 5.39 -19.83 2.06
CA ASN A 70 6.06 -21.14 2.16
C ASN A 70 5.17 -22.29 1.68
N ARG A 71 3.86 -22.05 1.51
CA ARG A 71 2.90 -23.04 1.04
C ARG A 71 2.46 -22.67 -0.37
N SER A 72 2.91 -23.44 -1.36
CA SER A 72 2.62 -23.18 -2.77
C SER A 72 1.13 -23.14 -3.11
N SER A 73 0.28 -23.87 -2.38
CA SER A 73 -1.17 -23.84 -2.61
C SER A 73 -1.80 -22.46 -2.33
N ASP A 74 -1.17 -21.61 -1.50
CA ASP A 74 -1.65 -20.27 -1.22
C ASP A 74 -1.64 -19.37 -2.46
N LEU A 75 -0.76 -19.65 -3.43
CA LEU A 75 -0.67 -18.92 -4.69
C LEU A 75 -1.87 -19.18 -5.61
N PHE A 76 -2.60 -20.26 -5.37
CA PHE A 76 -3.80 -20.65 -6.13
C PHE A 76 -5.09 -20.39 -5.36
N ASP A 77 -4.97 -20.05 -4.08
CA ASP A 77 -6.08 -19.69 -3.18
C ASP A 77 -6.00 -18.19 -2.81
N THR A 78 -5.66 -17.37 -3.81
CA THR A 78 -5.69 -15.92 -3.72
C THR A 78 -7.08 -15.41 -4.06
N GLY A 79 -7.59 -14.46 -3.27
CA GLY A 79 -8.87 -13.82 -3.54
C GLY A 79 -9.05 -12.55 -2.72
N ASP A 80 -9.89 -11.66 -3.21
CA ASP A 80 -10.22 -10.35 -2.66
C ASP A 80 -10.35 -10.30 -1.12
N ILE A 81 -11.16 -11.21 -0.55
CA ILE A 81 -11.42 -11.28 0.89
C ILE A 81 -10.15 -11.69 1.67
N ARG A 82 -9.41 -12.66 1.15
CA ARG A 82 -8.15 -13.13 1.76
C ARG A 82 -7.10 -12.02 1.69
N THR A 83 -6.92 -11.40 0.53
CA THR A 83 -6.01 -10.26 0.33
C THR A 83 -6.32 -9.12 1.31
N ALA A 84 -7.59 -8.78 1.52
CA ALA A 84 -7.98 -7.76 2.49
C ALA A 84 -7.68 -8.15 3.94
N THR A 85 -7.86 -9.44 4.29
CA THR A 85 -7.56 -9.98 5.63
C THR A 85 -6.07 -9.97 5.90
N ASP A 86 -5.26 -10.50 4.99
CA ASP A 86 -3.81 -10.57 5.09
C ASP A 86 -3.20 -9.15 5.12
N SER A 87 -3.73 -8.23 4.32
CA SER A 87 -3.29 -6.83 4.31
C SER A 87 -3.61 -6.09 5.62
N LEU A 88 -4.74 -6.40 6.26
CA LEU A 88 -5.06 -5.88 7.58
C LEU A 88 -4.10 -6.43 8.64
N GLU A 89 -3.82 -7.74 8.60
CA GLU A 89 -2.88 -8.37 9.53
C GLU A 89 -1.47 -7.77 9.40
N PHE A 90 -1.00 -7.58 8.16
CA PHE A 90 0.23 -6.86 7.86
C PHE A 90 0.20 -5.45 8.49
N LEU A 91 -0.87 -4.68 8.27
CA LEU A 91 -0.94 -3.29 8.74
C LEU A 91 -0.89 -3.21 10.28
N VAL A 92 -1.61 -4.09 10.97
CA VAL A 92 -1.58 -4.20 12.44
C VAL A 92 -0.18 -4.59 12.93
N GLY A 93 0.44 -5.59 12.31
CA GLY A 93 1.80 -6.03 12.63
C GLY A 93 2.84 -4.92 12.39
N TRP A 94 2.72 -4.20 11.27
CA TRP A 94 3.58 -3.08 10.92
C TRP A 94 3.46 -1.94 11.93
N MET A 95 2.24 -1.57 12.34
CA MET A 95 2.03 -0.54 13.36
C MET A 95 2.56 -0.95 14.74
N ASN A 96 2.54 -2.25 15.07
CA ASN A 96 3.15 -2.76 16.29
C ASN A 96 4.68 -2.67 16.25
N ARG A 97 5.29 -2.96 15.09
CA ARG A 97 6.73 -2.79 14.86
C ARG A 97 7.13 -1.31 14.83
N PHE A 98 6.28 -0.44 14.32
CA PHE A 98 6.53 1.00 14.18
C PHE A 98 5.49 1.85 14.94
N PRO A 99 5.52 1.84 16.29
CA PRO A 99 4.47 2.45 17.13
C PRO A 99 4.30 3.96 16.90
N ARG A 100 5.33 4.66 16.41
CA ARG A 100 5.27 6.09 16.03
C ARG A 100 4.23 6.45 14.95
N TYR A 101 3.68 5.45 14.26
CA TYR A 101 2.64 5.63 13.25
C TYR A 101 1.22 5.28 13.76
N LYS A 102 1.05 4.71 14.96
CA LYS A 102 -0.27 4.25 15.46
C LYS A 102 -1.34 5.35 15.53
N ASN A 103 -0.94 6.58 15.85
CA ASN A 103 -1.86 7.71 16.00
C ASN A 103 -1.93 8.59 14.74
N ARG A 104 -1.24 8.21 13.67
CA ARG A 104 -1.23 8.98 12.42
C ARG A 104 -2.46 8.68 11.59
N GLU A 105 -2.85 9.66 10.78
CA GLU A 105 -3.94 9.47 9.84
C GLU A 105 -3.50 8.52 8.73
N VAL A 106 -4.32 7.51 8.48
CA VAL A 106 -4.09 6.52 7.43
C VAL A 106 -5.04 6.77 6.27
N TYR A 107 -4.46 6.82 5.08
CA TYR A 107 -5.14 7.02 3.82
C TYR A 107 -4.79 5.82 2.94
N LEU A 108 -5.80 5.13 2.45
CA LEU A 108 -5.61 4.02 1.52
C LEU A 108 -5.65 4.54 0.11
N THR A 109 -4.69 4.16 -0.72
CA THR A 109 -4.69 4.48 -2.14
C THR A 109 -4.42 3.24 -2.99
N GLY A 110 -4.89 3.23 -4.22
CA GLY A 110 -4.60 2.15 -5.15
C GLY A 110 -5.13 2.43 -6.56
N GLU A 111 -4.47 1.80 -7.53
CA GLU A 111 -4.79 1.89 -8.95
C GLU A 111 -5.23 0.53 -9.53
N SER A 112 -6.06 0.58 -10.57
CA SER A 112 -6.50 -0.56 -11.35
C SER A 112 -7.32 -1.53 -10.49
N TYR A 113 -6.95 -2.80 -10.42
CA TYR A 113 -7.65 -3.80 -9.60
C TYR A 113 -7.60 -3.48 -8.11
N ALA A 114 -6.72 -2.58 -7.67
CA ALA A 114 -6.77 -2.06 -6.31
C ALA A 114 -8.07 -1.33 -5.98
N GLY A 115 -8.84 -0.89 -7.00
CA GLY A 115 -10.23 -0.44 -6.82
C GLY A 115 -11.12 -1.47 -6.11
N HIS A 116 -10.80 -2.77 -6.21
CA HIS A 116 -11.44 -3.82 -5.43
C HIS A 116 -10.80 -4.00 -4.05
N TYR A 117 -9.46 -4.00 -3.97
CA TYR A 117 -8.76 -4.28 -2.72
C TYR A 117 -8.89 -3.16 -1.68
N VAL A 118 -8.80 -1.91 -2.11
CA VAL A 118 -8.76 -0.74 -1.23
C VAL A 118 -10.08 -0.59 -0.42
N PRO A 119 -11.29 -0.67 -1.03
CA PRO A 119 -12.55 -0.66 -0.27
C PRO A 119 -12.71 -1.88 0.65
N GLN A 120 -12.22 -3.05 0.26
CA GLN A 120 -12.32 -4.26 1.08
C GLN A 120 -11.40 -4.20 2.30
N LEU A 121 -10.18 -3.70 2.13
CA LEU A 121 -9.28 -3.41 3.25
C LEU A 121 -9.88 -2.32 4.16
N ALA A 122 -10.46 -1.26 3.60
CA ALA A 122 -11.14 -0.24 4.39
C ALA A 122 -12.27 -0.84 5.25
N ARG A 123 -13.07 -1.73 4.67
CA ARG A 123 -14.12 -2.47 5.39
C ARG A 123 -13.51 -3.33 6.50
N ALA A 124 -12.43 -4.07 6.23
CA ALA A 124 -11.74 -4.90 7.21
C ALA A 124 -11.23 -4.05 8.39
N ILE A 125 -10.62 -2.88 8.12
CA ILE A 125 -10.18 -1.93 9.15
C ILE A 125 -11.35 -1.42 9.98
N ILE A 126 -12.47 -1.04 9.37
CA ILE A 126 -13.65 -0.57 10.11
C ILE A 126 -14.17 -1.67 11.05
N MET A 127 -14.21 -2.92 10.59
CA MET A 127 -14.65 -4.05 11.43
C MET A 127 -13.65 -4.36 12.55
N TYR A 128 -12.35 -4.26 12.28
CA TYR A 128 -11.29 -4.36 13.29
C TYR A 128 -11.42 -3.28 14.36
N ASN A 129 -11.63 -2.02 13.96
CA ASN A 129 -11.74 -0.88 14.85
C ASN A 129 -12.93 -0.99 15.82
N LYS A 130 -14.03 -1.64 15.42
CA LYS A 130 -15.18 -1.88 16.32
C LYS A 130 -14.84 -2.79 17.51
N ARG A 131 -13.79 -3.61 17.40
CA ARG A 131 -13.39 -4.61 18.40
C ARG A 131 -12.03 -4.32 19.03
N SER A 132 -11.22 -3.46 18.43
CA SER A 132 -9.86 -3.18 18.85
C SER A 132 -9.78 -2.10 19.92
N LYS A 133 -8.88 -2.27 20.89
CA LYS A 133 -8.49 -1.22 21.85
C LYS A 133 -7.52 -0.19 21.24
N HIS A 134 -6.98 -0.50 20.06
CA HIS A 134 -6.03 0.34 19.32
C HIS A 134 -6.53 0.52 17.87
N PRO A 135 -7.55 1.36 17.66
CA PRO A 135 -8.12 1.56 16.34
C PRO A 135 -7.12 2.23 15.39
N ILE A 136 -7.16 1.83 14.13
CA ILE A 136 -6.44 2.47 13.04
C ILE A 136 -7.20 3.74 12.64
N ASN A 137 -6.54 4.90 12.65
CA ASN A 137 -7.15 6.18 12.29
C ASN A 137 -7.29 6.34 10.77
N LEU A 138 -8.13 5.51 10.15
CA LEU A 138 -8.47 5.56 8.73
C LEU A 138 -9.32 6.82 8.44
N LYS A 139 -8.84 7.69 7.56
CA LYS A 139 -9.54 8.95 7.20
C LYS A 139 -10.14 8.92 5.81
N ARG A 140 -9.38 8.44 4.82
CA ARG A 140 -9.80 8.47 3.41
C ARG A 140 -9.34 7.24 2.65
N VAL A 141 -10.06 6.98 1.57
CA VAL A 141 -9.91 5.84 0.69
C VAL A 141 -9.97 6.40 -0.73
N TYR A 142 -8.91 6.18 -1.51
CA TYR A 142 -8.79 6.59 -2.91
C TYR A 142 -8.54 5.34 -3.75
N GLY A 143 -9.51 4.94 -4.56
CA GLY A 143 -9.34 3.86 -5.52
C GLY A 143 -9.80 4.34 -6.88
N TRP A 144 -8.99 4.13 -7.90
CA TRP A 144 -9.41 4.29 -9.29
C TRP A 144 -9.22 2.97 -10.03
N GLU A 145 -10.28 2.56 -10.71
CA GLU A 145 -10.25 1.40 -11.58
C GLU A 145 -9.94 1.88 -13.00
N CYS A 146 -8.90 1.31 -13.61
CA CYS A 146 -8.66 1.48 -15.04
C CYS A 146 -9.67 0.59 -15.77
N SER A 147 -10.87 1.11 -16.01
CA SER A 147 -11.82 0.43 -16.90
C SER A 147 -11.28 0.49 -18.33
N TYR A 148 -10.67 -0.60 -18.80
CA TYR A 148 -10.40 -0.79 -20.22
C TYR A 148 -11.75 -1.03 -20.91
N GLY A 149 -12.37 0.05 -21.40
CA GLY A 149 -13.45 -0.01 -22.38
C GLY A 149 -14.86 -0.25 -21.84
N GLN A 150 -15.59 0.85 -21.62
CA GLN A 150 -16.99 0.92 -22.01
C GLN A 150 -17.22 2.26 -22.74
N LEU A 151 -16.68 2.34 -23.97
CA LEU A 151 -17.20 3.22 -25.00
C LEU A 151 -18.27 2.41 -25.75
N LEU A 152 -19.53 2.73 -25.44
CA LEU A 152 -20.79 2.29 -26.07
C LEU A 152 -21.10 0.78 -26.06
#